data_AF-A0A673ZIW4-F1
#
_entry.id   AF-A0A673ZIW4-F1
#
_cell.length_a   1.000
_cell.length_b   1.000
_cell.length_c   1.000
_cell.angle_alpha   90.00
_cell.angle_beta   90.00
_cell.angle_gamma   90.00
#
_symmetry.space_group_name_H-M   'P 1'
#
loop_
_entity.id
_entity.type
_entity.pdbx_description
1 polymer ?
#
loop_
_entity_poly.entity_id
_entity_poly.type
_entity_poly.pdbx_seq_one_letter_code
_entity_poly.pdbx_strand_id
1 'polypeptide(L)'
;MSVRKTTSYTVKSSSSGAAPRSFSSMSYSGPSQGASRQSYSARSSYGGANRGMGGGFGAGGGGGSYISSSSVNKSLLAPLNLEIDPNIQIVRTNEKEQIKGLNNRFASFIDKVRFLEQQNKMLETKWNLLQGQTTTRSNIDAMFEAYISNLRRQLDGLGNDKMKLEADLHNMQGLVEDFKNKYEDEINKRTECENDFVLIKKDVDEAYMNKVELEAKLESLTDEINFLRQIYEEELRELQGQIKDTSVVVEMDNSRNLDMDSIVAEVRAQYEDIANKSRAEAETWYKSKYEEMQTSATRYGDDLRSTKTEIADLNRMIQRLQSEIDSVKGQRANLENQIAEAEERGEMAVKDAKLRIRDLEDALQRAKQDMARQIREYQELMNVKLALDIEIATYRKLLEGEEDRIATGIQSINISKQSCKYMPSSHHLADTFVKIKPCVFPLLFCGAFKTSMIFIGYGSGYGGGYSGSNYSSGSGYGGGSTSNVTTQNKKSVVIKMIETKDGKVVSETSEVVDD
;
A
#
# COMPACT_ATOMS: atom_id res chain seq x y z
N MET A 1 50.75 51.75 -6.09
CA MET A 1 49.43 51.28 -5.65
C MET A 1 49.52 49.77 -5.47
N SER A 2 49.39 49.27 -4.24
CA SER A 2 49.49 47.83 -3.94
C SER A 2 48.07 47.27 -3.80
N VAL A 3 47.74 46.26 -4.60
CA VAL A 3 46.44 45.58 -4.60
C VAL A 3 46.47 44.49 -3.53
N ARG A 4 45.66 44.62 -2.49
CA ARG A 4 45.46 43.54 -1.48
C ARG A 4 44.46 42.53 -2.03
N LYS A 5 44.86 41.26 -2.12
CA LYS A 5 43.96 40.13 -2.40
C LYS A 5 43.94 39.23 -1.15
N THR A 6 42.78 39.09 -0.52
CA THR A 6 42.60 38.24 0.67
C THR A 6 41.96 36.93 0.22
N THR A 7 42.60 35.80 0.49
CA THR A 7 42.07 34.45 0.19
C THR A 7 41.93 33.69 1.50
N SER A 8 40.73 33.18 1.80
CA SER A 8 40.45 32.36 2.98
C SER A 8 40.40 30.88 2.62
N TYR A 9 40.93 30.02 3.49
CA TYR A 9 40.82 28.57 3.37
C TYR A 9 40.35 27.94 4.69
N THR A 10 39.59 26.84 4.61
CA THR A 10 39.04 26.12 5.77
C THR A 10 39.71 24.75 5.88
N VAL A 11 40.34 24.44 7.02
CA VAL A 11 40.95 23.13 7.28
C VAL A 11 40.13 22.41 8.36
N LYS A 12 39.77 21.14 8.11
CA LYS A 12 39.10 20.26 9.08
C LYS A 12 40.14 19.34 9.72
N SER A 13 40.26 19.37 11.05
CA SER A 13 41.04 18.38 11.82
C SER A 13 40.12 17.71 12.85
N SER A 14 40.20 16.39 12.96
CA SER A 14 39.43 15.59 13.92
C SER A 14 40.37 14.99 14.96
N SER A 15 40.23 15.39 16.22
CA SER A 15 40.86 14.76 17.38
C SER A 15 39.83 13.99 18.20
N SER A 16 40.08 12.71 18.45
CA SER A 16 39.23 11.84 19.27
C SER A 16 39.65 11.93 20.75
N GLY A 17 38.86 12.62 21.56
CA GLY A 17 38.98 12.64 23.02
C GLY A 17 37.95 11.72 23.67
N ALA A 18 38.42 10.75 24.46
CA ALA A 18 37.61 9.83 25.25
C ALA A 18 37.39 10.35 26.68
N ALA A 19 36.17 10.24 27.21
CA ALA A 19 35.84 10.21 28.65
C ALA A 19 34.36 9.76 28.85
N PRO A 20 33.86 9.46 30.07
CA PRO A 20 33.87 8.11 30.63
C PRO A 20 32.46 7.58 30.96
N ARG A 21 32.41 6.28 31.27
CA ARG A 21 31.22 5.53 31.73
C ARG A 21 31.07 5.58 33.26
N SER A 22 29.83 5.58 33.75
CA SER A 22 29.40 4.88 34.99
C SER A 22 27.86 4.83 35.05
N PHE A 23 27.24 3.64 35.05
CA PHE A 23 26.66 2.89 36.19
C PHE A 23 25.44 3.58 36.82
N SER A 24 24.29 2.97 37.15
CA SER A 24 23.57 1.72 36.87
C SER A 24 22.34 1.73 37.81
N SER A 25 21.20 1.15 37.42
CA SER A 25 20.36 0.30 38.30
C SER A 25 19.27 -0.33 37.42
N MET A 26 19.28 -1.66 37.26
CA MET A 26 18.49 -2.63 38.04
C MET A 26 16.97 -2.38 37.82
N SER A 27 16.19 -3.26 37.20
CA SER A 27 16.04 -4.65 37.64
C SER A 27 15.35 -5.54 36.61
N TYR A 28 15.75 -6.79 36.65
CA TYR A 28 15.29 -7.96 35.93
C TYR A 28 14.04 -8.55 36.60
N SER A 29 13.08 -9.09 35.83
CA SER A 29 12.40 -10.35 36.15
C SER A 29 11.43 -10.74 35.04
N GLY A 30 11.63 -11.96 34.53
CA GLY A 30 10.84 -12.60 33.50
C GLY A 30 9.56 -13.30 34.01
N PRO A 31 8.90 -14.08 33.15
CA PRO A 31 7.54 -14.56 33.35
C PRO A 31 7.50 -15.97 33.96
N SER A 32 6.49 -16.26 34.79
CA SER A 32 6.09 -17.62 35.19
C SER A 32 4.57 -17.63 35.44
N GLN A 33 3.81 -18.40 34.66
CA GLN A 33 3.32 -19.76 34.93
C GLN A 33 2.45 -19.91 36.20
N GLY A 34 1.17 -20.27 35.98
CA GLY A 34 0.62 -21.49 36.59
C GLY A 34 -0.51 -21.37 37.64
N ALA A 35 -1.65 -21.98 37.26
CA ALA A 35 -2.63 -22.70 38.09
C ALA A 35 -3.53 -21.90 39.07
N SER A 36 -4.84 -21.80 38.81
CA SER A 36 -5.94 -22.78 39.04
C SER A 36 -6.54 -22.75 40.46
N ARG A 37 -7.85 -22.52 40.53
CA ARG A 37 -8.92 -23.29 41.23
C ARG A 37 -10.13 -22.36 41.46
N GLN A 38 -11.22 -22.55 40.72
CA GLN A 38 -12.36 -23.47 40.97
C GLN A 38 -13.44 -22.84 41.86
N SER A 39 -14.65 -22.65 41.29
CA SER A 39 -15.89 -23.12 41.93
C SER A 39 -17.18 -22.97 41.09
N TYR A 40 -17.55 -24.10 40.45
CA TYR A 40 -18.87 -24.77 40.30
C TYR A 40 -20.21 -24.01 40.10
N SER A 41 -20.84 -24.24 38.93
CA SER A 41 -22.10 -25.00 38.68
C SER A 41 -22.31 -25.01 37.14
N ALA A 42 -22.46 -26.08 36.34
CA ALA A 42 -23.18 -27.37 36.36
C ALA A 42 -24.70 -27.18 36.56
N ARG A 43 -25.63 -27.66 35.73
CA ARG A 43 -25.68 -28.51 34.52
C ARG A 43 -27.15 -28.53 34.02
N SER A 44 -27.36 -29.06 32.81
CA SER A 44 -28.60 -29.67 32.24
C SER A 44 -29.37 -28.73 31.30
N SER A 45 -29.62 -29.01 30.01
CA SER A 45 -29.86 -30.24 29.22
C SER A 45 -31.20 -30.94 29.49
N TYR A 46 -31.81 -31.42 28.38
CA TYR A 46 -33.17 -31.95 28.13
C TYR A 46 -34.24 -30.87 27.87
N GLY A 47 -35.09 -30.93 26.85
CA GLY A 47 -35.51 -32.05 25.99
C GLY A 47 -36.99 -32.39 26.24
N GLY A 48 -37.78 -32.49 25.16
CA GLY A 48 -39.12 -33.11 25.13
C GLY A 48 -40.25 -32.22 25.67
N ALA A 49 -41.29 -31.91 24.91
CA ALA A 49 -42.34 -32.80 24.40
C ALA A 49 -43.18 -33.48 25.50
N ASN A 50 -44.47 -33.12 25.49
CA ASN A 50 -45.63 -34.01 25.43
C ASN A 50 -46.53 -34.17 26.68
N ARG A 51 -47.84 -34.20 26.37
CA ARG A 51 -49.03 -34.70 27.10
C ARG A 51 -49.55 -33.85 28.26
N GLY A 52 -50.86 -33.65 28.43
CA GLY A 52 -52.04 -34.23 27.77
C GLY A 52 -53.23 -34.20 28.73
N MET A 53 -54.45 -34.35 28.18
CA MET A 53 -55.73 -34.65 28.85
C MET A 53 -56.24 -33.63 29.90
N GLY A 54 -57.52 -33.30 30.01
CA GLY A 54 -58.73 -33.88 29.45
C GLY A 54 -59.88 -33.71 30.46
N GLY A 55 -61.10 -33.55 29.95
CA GLY A 55 -62.38 -33.65 30.69
C GLY A 55 -62.79 -32.37 31.43
N GLY A 56 -64.01 -31.87 31.34
CA GLY A 56 -65.26 -32.43 30.82
C GLY A 56 -66.41 -32.00 31.74
N PHE A 57 -67.61 -31.88 31.16
CA PHE A 57 -68.92 -31.65 31.80
C PHE A 57 -69.15 -30.25 32.37
N GLY A 58 -70.28 -29.58 32.18
CA GLY A 58 -71.58 -29.85 31.58
C GLY A 58 -72.36 -28.54 31.81
N ALA A 59 -73.21 -28.07 30.91
CA ALA A 59 -74.57 -28.55 30.68
C ALA A 59 -75.53 -27.35 30.89
N GLY A 60 -76.41 -27.13 29.92
CA GLY A 60 -77.65 -26.36 30.05
C GLY A 60 -77.48 -24.84 29.95
N GLY A 61 -78.09 -24.12 29.01
CA GLY A 61 -79.25 -24.44 28.18
C GLY A 61 -80.30 -23.34 28.36
N GLY A 62 -80.81 -22.83 27.23
CA GLY A 62 -82.13 -22.20 27.09
C GLY A 62 -82.31 -20.85 27.80
N GLY A 63 -82.69 -19.79 27.11
CA GLY A 63 -83.90 -19.74 26.31
C GLY A 63 -84.84 -18.72 26.96
N GLY A 64 -85.32 -17.76 26.17
CA GLY A 64 -86.01 -16.57 26.65
C GLY A 64 -87.39 -16.81 27.29
N SER A 65 -87.96 -15.75 27.85
CA SER A 65 -89.18 -15.13 27.28
C SER A 65 -89.75 -14.11 28.25
N TYR A 66 -90.17 -13.01 27.66
CA TYR A 66 -91.15 -12.04 28.12
C TYR A 66 -92.48 -12.73 28.44
N ILE A 67 -93.19 -12.28 29.49
CA ILE A 67 -94.65 -12.41 29.58
C ILE A 67 -95.22 -11.12 30.18
N SER A 68 -95.94 -10.40 29.32
CA SER A 68 -97.00 -9.46 29.69
C SER A 68 -98.32 -10.19 29.83
N SER A 69 -99.17 -9.62 30.68
CA SER A 69 -100.63 -9.51 30.57
C SER A 69 -101.53 -10.42 31.43
N SER A 70 -102.63 -9.75 31.72
CA SER A 70 -103.73 -9.89 32.65
C SER A 70 -104.87 -10.78 32.16
N SER A 71 -105.87 -10.91 33.06
CA SER A 71 -107.21 -11.53 32.92
C SER A 71 -107.18 -13.04 33.11
N VAL A 72 -108.03 -13.69 33.91
CA VAL A 72 -109.50 -13.61 34.08
C VAL A 72 -109.79 -14.28 35.46
N ASN A 73 -110.83 -14.08 36.28
CA ASN A 73 -112.27 -14.26 36.09
C ASN A 73 -112.97 -13.86 37.41
N LYS A 74 -113.96 -12.97 37.36
CA LYS A 74 -114.69 -12.42 38.53
C LYS A 74 -115.93 -13.26 38.89
N SER A 75 -115.82 -14.59 39.00
CA SER A 75 -117.01 -15.45 39.20
C SER A 75 -116.77 -16.78 39.91
N LEU A 76 -115.83 -16.86 40.87
CA LEU A 76 -115.79 -17.96 41.87
C LEU A 76 -115.58 -17.38 43.27
N LEU A 77 -116.54 -16.53 43.64
CA LEU A 77 -116.82 -16.12 45.01
C LEU A 77 -117.50 -17.28 45.74
N ALA A 78 -116.72 -18.08 46.44
CA ALA A 78 -117.14 -18.82 47.62
C ALA A 78 -115.92 -18.94 48.55
N PRO A 79 -115.90 -18.26 49.71
CA PRO A 79 -114.90 -18.56 50.72
C PRO A 79 -115.15 -19.99 51.21
N LEU A 80 -114.38 -20.95 50.71
CA LEU A 80 -114.26 -22.25 51.35
C LEU A 80 -113.50 -22.00 52.66
N ASN A 81 -114.27 -21.86 53.74
CA ASN A 81 -113.80 -21.86 55.11
C ASN A 81 -113.28 -23.27 55.43
N LEU A 82 -112.06 -23.56 55.00
CA LEU A 82 -111.26 -24.64 55.54
C LEU A 82 -110.62 -24.06 56.79
N GLU A 83 -111.05 -24.55 57.95
CA GLU A 83 -110.35 -24.39 59.22
C GLU A 83 -108.94 -24.99 59.04
N ILE A 84 -108.03 -24.18 58.51
CA ILE A 84 -106.62 -24.49 58.39
C ILE A 84 -106.07 -24.38 59.81
N ASP A 85 -105.63 -25.51 60.32
CA ASP A 85 -104.94 -25.70 61.59
C ASP A 85 -104.08 -24.47 61.97
N PRO A 86 -104.33 -23.82 63.13
CA PRO A 86 -103.60 -22.63 63.56
C PRO A 86 -102.07 -22.82 63.59
N ASN A 87 -101.57 -24.06 63.65
CA ASN A 87 -100.14 -24.35 63.53
C ASN A 87 -99.58 -24.13 62.10
N ILE A 88 -100.34 -24.41 61.04
CA ILE A 88 -99.87 -24.30 59.64
C ILE A 88 -99.76 -22.83 59.20
N GLN A 89 -100.61 -21.96 59.73
CA GLN A 89 -100.58 -20.53 59.40
C GLN A 89 -99.36 -19.84 60.04
N ILE A 90 -99.00 -20.21 61.27
CA ILE A 90 -97.81 -19.71 61.98
C ILE A 90 -96.52 -20.15 61.28
N VAL A 91 -96.46 -21.40 60.80
CA VAL A 91 -95.30 -21.91 60.03
C VAL A 91 -95.14 -21.15 58.71
N ARG A 92 -96.22 -20.94 57.94
CA ARG A 92 -96.13 -20.15 56.69
C ARG A 92 -95.80 -18.69 56.93
N THR A 93 -96.25 -18.07 58.03
CA THR A 93 -95.85 -16.70 58.38
C THR A 93 -94.38 -16.62 58.78
N ASN A 94 -93.89 -17.59 59.56
CA ASN A 94 -92.47 -17.68 59.93
C ASN A 94 -91.58 -17.97 58.70
N GLU A 95 -91.98 -18.86 57.79
CA GLU A 95 -91.26 -19.10 56.53
C GLU A 95 -91.24 -17.84 55.66
N LYS A 96 -92.36 -17.12 55.55
CA LYS A 96 -92.43 -15.86 54.81
C LYS A 96 -91.52 -14.78 55.44
N GLU A 97 -91.39 -14.76 56.76
CA GLU A 97 -90.51 -13.84 57.47
C GLU A 97 -89.03 -14.22 57.34
N GLN A 98 -88.70 -15.52 57.36
CA GLN A 98 -87.36 -16.02 57.04
C GLN A 98 -86.97 -15.73 55.58
N ILE A 99 -87.89 -15.93 54.64
CA ILE A 99 -87.69 -15.59 53.22
C ILE A 99 -87.49 -14.08 53.07
N LYS A 100 -88.24 -13.24 53.79
CA LYS A 100 -88.00 -11.79 53.81
C LYS A 100 -86.63 -11.43 54.41
N GLY A 101 -86.22 -12.10 55.49
CA GLY A 101 -84.91 -11.90 56.11
C GLY A 101 -83.77 -12.28 55.17
N LEU A 102 -83.90 -13.40 54.46
CA LEU A 102 -82.95 -13.83 53.42
C LEU A 102 -82.97 -12.88 52.22
N ASN A 103 -84.14 -12.42 51.79
CA ASN A 103 -84.26 -11.49 50.66
C ASN A 103 -83.65 -10.11 51.01
N ASN A 104 -83.83 -9.61 52.23
CA ASN A 104 -83.15 -8.41 52.70
C ASN A 104 -81.63 -8.59 52.76
N ARG A 105 -81.14 -9.78 53.14
CA ARG A 105 -79.72 -10.11 53.07
C ARG A 105 -79.22 -10.16 51.62
N PHE A 106 -79.98 -10.75 50.70
CA PHE A 106 -79.66 -10.75 49.27
C PHE A 106 -79.65 -9.32 48.69
N ALA A 107 -80.61 -8.48 49.03
CA ALA A 107 -80.62 -7.07 48.64
C ALA A 107 -79.34 -6.36 49.13
N SER A 108 -78.95 -6.60 50.39
CA SER A 108 -77.71 -6.03 50.93
C SER A 108 -76.44 -6.54 50.22
N PHE A 109 -76.41 -7.80 49.78
CA PHE A 109 -75.31 -8.35 48.98
C PHE A 109 -75.31 -7.80 47.55
N ILE A 110 -76.47 -7.65 46.92
CA ILE A 110 -76.61 -7.01 45.60
C ILE A 110 -76.08 -5.57 45.65
N ASP A 111 -76.44 -4.82 46.70
CA ASP A 111 -75.94 -3.45 46.90
C ASP A 111 -74.42 -3.42 47.14
N LYS A 112 -73.89 -4.40 47.90
CA LYS A 112 -72.44 -4.55 48.11
C LYS A 112 -71.71 -4.86 46.80
N VAL A 113 -72.25 -5.75 45.96
CA VAL A 113 -71.66 -6.11 44.66
C VAL A 113 -71.71 -4.90 43.72
N ARG A 114 -72.84 -4.19 43.63
CA ARG A 114 -72.93 -2.96 42.83
C ARG A 114 -71.94 -1.89 43.29
N PHE A 115 -71.77 -1.71 44.59
CA PHE A 115 -70.79 -0.79 45.15
C PHE A 115 -69.35 -1.20 44.78
N LEU A 116 -69.02 -2.49 44.86
CA LEU A 116 -67.71 -3.00 44.46
C LEU A 116 -67.47 -2.92 42.94
N GLU A 117 -68.48 -3.20 42.11
CA GLU A 117 -68.41 -3.00 40.66
C GLU A 117 -68.18 -1.54 40.31
N GLN A 118 -68.87 -0.63 40.99
CA GLN A 118 -68.69 0.81 40.79
C GLN A 118 -67.30 1.28 41.23
N GLN A 119 -66.76 0.72 42.33
CA GLN A 119 -65.38 0.97 42.74
C GLN A 119 -64.37 0.41 41.74
N ASN A 120 -64.56 -0.82 41.24
CA ASN A 120 -63.68 -1.41 40.23
C ASN A 120 -63.69 -0.59 38.94
N LYS A 121 -64.84 -0.10 38.49
CA LYS A 121 -64.94 0.78 37.32
C LYS A 121 -64.23 2.12 37.55
N MET A 122 -64.29 2.65 38.77
CA MET A 122 -63.51 3.84 39.16
C MET A 122 -61.99 3.54 39.16
N LEU A 123 -61.57 2.37 39.63
CA LEU A 123 -60.17 1.95 39.60
C LEU A 123 -59.67 1.70 38.17
N GLU A 124 -60.47 1.11 37.29
CA GLU A 124 -60.14 0.92 35.87
C GLU A 124 -59.98 2.26 35.14
N THR A 125 -60.89 3.20 35.37
CA THR A 125 -60.77 4.54 34.75
C THR A 125 -59.55 5.29 35.26
N LYS A 126 -59.26 5.19 36.57
CA LYS A 126 -58.05 5.77 37.16
C LYS A 126 -56.77 5.09 36.66
N TRP A 127 -56.78 3.76 36.50
CA TRP A 127 -55.68 2.98 35.92
C TRP A 127 -55.39 3.41 34.48
N ASN A 128 -56.43 3.49 33.64
CA ASN A 128 -56.30 3.92 32.26
C ASN A 128 -55.76 5.35 32.14
N LEU A 129 -56.21 6.27 33.01
CA LEU A 129 -55.72 7.64 33.04
C LEU A 129 -54.23 7.70 33.46
N LEU A 130 -53.85 6.97 34.50
CA LEU A 130 -52.46 6.90 34.98
C LEU A 130 -51.53 6.24 33.95
N GLN A 131 -51.99 5.21 33.25
CA GLN A 131 -51.24 4.53 32.20
C GLN A 131 -51.05 5.46 30.98
N GLY A 132 -52.08 6.25 30.63
CA GLY A 132 -51.98 7.28 29.61
C GLY A 132 -51.00 8.40 29.98
N GLN A 133 -50.97 8.82 31.25
CA GLN A 133 -50.09 9.89 31.73
C GLN A 133 -48.62 9.46 31.90
N THR A 134 -48.37 8.19 32.19
CA THR A 134 -47.01 7.64 32.37
C THR A 134 -46.25 7.46 31.05
N THR A 135 -46.95 7.47 29.90
CA THR A 135 -46.36 7.16 28.59
C THR A 135 -45.93 8.42 27.82
N THR A 136 -45.28 9.38 28.48
CA THR A 136 -44.50 10.41 27.78
C THR A 136 -43.13 9.85 27.46
N ARG A 137 -42.97 9.24 26.27
CA ARG A 137 -41.65 8.79 25.81
C ARG A 137 -40.72 9.99 25.68
N SER A 138 -39.64 10.01 26.43
CA SER A 138 -38.65 11.09 26.40
C SER A 138 -37.87 11.07 25.08
N ASN A 139 -37.71 12.22 24.42
CA ASN A 139 -36.97 12.39 23.16
C ASN A 139 -35.43 12.26 23.31
N ILE A 140 -34.97 11.80 24.47
CA ILE A 140 -33.56 11.82 24.88
C ILE A 140 -32.76 10.82 24.05
N ASP A 141 -33.30 9.62 23.82
CA ASP A 141 -32.65 8.59 22.99
C ASP A 141 -32.44 9.08 21.56
N ALA A 142 -33.42 9.78 20.98
CA ALA A 142 -33.29 10.35 19.64
C ALA A 142 -32.25 11.48 19.57
N MET A 143 -32.12 12.28 20.64
CA MET A 143 -31.08 13.31 20.72
C MET A 143 -29.67 12.70 20.85
N PHE A 144 -29.52 11.63 21.64
CA PHE A 144 -28.25 10.91 21.74
C PHE A 144 -27.90 10.20 20.44
N GLU A 145 -28.86 9.56 19.77
CA GLU A 145 -28.62 8.94 18.46
C GLU A 145 -28.23 9.97 17.39
N ALA A 146 -28.89 11.14 17.37
CA ALA A 146 -28.48 12.22 16.47
C ALA A 146 -27.06 12.72 16.76
N TYR A 147 -26.70 12.84 18.04
CA TYR A 147 -25.34 13.25 18.45
C TYR A 147 -24.29 12.20 18.09
N ILE A 148 -24.56 10.92 18.34
CA ILE A 148 -23.70 9.78 17.97
C ILE A 148 -23.52 9.73 16.44
N SER A 149 -24.60 9.87 15.68
CA SER A 149 -24.56 9.91 14.22
C SER A 149 -23.70 11.07 13.69
N ASN A 150 -23.84 12.26 14.29
CA ASN A 150 -23.01 13.41 13.95
C ASN A 150 -21.51 13.17 14.27
N LEU A 151 -21.20 12.59 15.43
CA LEU A 151 -19.82 12.23 15.78
C LEU A 151 -19.22 11.19 14.83
N ARG A 152 -19.99 10.17 14.43
CA ARG A 152 -19.56 9.18 13.43
C ARG A 152 -19.24 9.84 12.10
N ARG A 153 -20.12 10.74 11.63
CA ARG A 153 -19.89 11.47 10.39
C ARG A 153 -18.65 12.38 10.45
N GLN A 154 -18.37 12.99 11.60
CA GLN A 154 -17.13 13.76 11.80
C GLN A 154 -15.89 12.85 11.78
N LEU A 155 -15.96 11.68 12.40
CA LEU A 155 -14.88 10.69 12.37
C LEU A 155 -14.61 10.21 10.94
N ASP A 156 -15.65 9.93 10.16
CA ASP A 156 -15.53 9.53 8.76
C ASP A 156 -14.94 10.67 7.91
N GLY A 157 -15.36 11.91 8.15
CA GLY A 157 -14.79 13.10 7.51
C GLY A 157 -13.29 13.26 7.79
N LEU A 158 -12.90 13.19 9.06
CA LEU A 158 -11.49 13.23 9.48
C LEU A 158 -10.70 12.03 8.94
N GLY A 159 -11.32 10.86 8.85
CA GLY A 159 -10.73 9.66 8.25
C GLY A 159 -10.40 9.86 6.76
N ASN A 160 -11.33 10.43 6.00
CA ASN A 160 -11.11 10.76 4.59
C ASN A 160 -10.03 11.82 4.41
N ASP A 161 -10.03 12.87 5.22
CA ASP A 161 -9.00 13.92 5.17
C ASP A 161 -7.62 13.37 5.52
N LYS A 162 -7.55 12.46 6.51
CA LYS A 162 -6.32 11.74 6.84
C LYS A 162 -5.81 10.93 5.65
N MET A 163 -6.66 10.12 5.02
CA MET A 163 -6.28 9.32 3.85
C MET A 163 -5.78 10.21 2.70
N LYS A 164 -6.44 11.35 2.46
CA LYS A 164 -6.03 12.32 1.45
C LYS A 164 -4.65 12.91 1.77
N LEU A 165 -4.42 13.33 3.01
CA LEU A 165 -3.13 13.87 3.45
C LEU A 165 -2.01 12.81 3.40
N GLU A 166 -2.32 11.55 3.71
CA GLU A 166 -1.37 10.44 3.57
C GLU A 166 -0.99 10.20 2.10
N ALA A 167 -1.95 10.27 1.18
CA ALA A 167 -1.69 10.17 -0.26
C ALA A 167 -0.85 11.35 -0.79
N ASP A 168 -1.18 12.57 -0.39
CA ASP A 168 -0.41 13.77 -0.76
C ASP A 168 1.01 13.72 -0.20
N LEU A 169 1.18 13.25 1.04
CA LEU A 169 2.49 13.03 1.65
C LEU A 169 3.30 12.01 0.87
N HIS A 170 2.71 10.87 0.48
CA HIS A 170 3.39 9.85 -0.31
C HIS A 170 3.79 10.38 -1.70
N ASN A 171 2.92 11.15 -2.35
CA ASN A 171 3.22 11.81 -3.62
C ASN A 171 4.37 12.82 -3.49
N MET A 172 4.37 13.66 -2.44
CA MET A 172 5.46 14.60 -2.18
C MET A 172 6.78 13.89 -1.86
N GLN A 173 6.75 12.78 -1.11
CA GLN A 173 7.92 11.94 -0.87
C GLN A 173 8.48 11.36 -2.17
N GLY A 174 7.63 10.86 -3.06
CA GLY A 174 8.03 10.39 -4.39
C GLY A 174 8.72 11.48 -5.20
N LEU A 175 8.15 12.68 -5.26
CA LEU A 175 8.76 13.83 -5.94
C LEU A 175 10.11 14.25 -5.33
N VAL A 176 10.23 14.22 -4.00
CA VAL A 176 11.50 14.52 -3.33
C VAL A 176 12.57 13.50 -3.70
N GLU A 177 12.23 12.21 -3.72
CA GLU A 177 13.18 11.16 -4.11
C GLU A 177 13.56 11.29 -5.59
N ASP A 178 12.60 11.59 -6.48
CA ASP A 178 12.87 11.85 -7.89
C ASP A 178 13.82 13.04 -8.10
N PHE A 179 13.64 14.13 -7.36
CA PHE A 179 14.56 15.27 -7.42
C PHE A 179 15.93 14.91 -6.85
N LYS A 180 15.98 14.19 -5.74
CA LYS A 180 17.24 13.71 -5.15
C LYS A 180 18.02 12.85 -6.15
N ASN A 181 17.37 11.88 -6.79
CA ASN A 181 17.98 11.06 -7.84
C ASN A 181 18.50 11.91 -9.00
N LYS A 182 17.71 12.88 -9.48
CA LYS A 182 18.16 13.80 -10.53
C LYS A 182 19.37 14.64 -10.11
N TYR A 183 19.44 15.07 -8.85
CA TYR A 183 20.59 15.80 -8.33
C TYR A 183 21.83 14.91 -8.23
N GLU A 184 21.68 13.67 -7.78
CA GLU A 184 22.77 12.69 -7.74
C GLU A 184 23.29 12.39 -9.16
N ASP A 185 22.40 12.18 -10.13
CA ASP A 185 22.76 11.99 -11.54
C ASP A 185 23.50 13.20 -12.12
N GLU A 186 23.05 14.42 -11.83
CA GLU A 186 23.69 15.64 -12.32
C GLU A 186 25.06 15.84 -11.68
N ILE A 187 25.23 15.50 -10.40
CA ILE A 187 26.53 15.50 -9.73
C ILE A 187 27.46 14.50 -10.40
N ASN A 188 27.00 13.27 -10.66
CA ASN A 188 27.81 12.25 -11.32
C ASN A 188 28.23 12.68 -12.72
N LYS A 189 27.31 13.21 -13.54
CA LYS A 189 27.61 13.76 -14.88
C LYS A 189 28.59 14.91 -14.82
N ARG A 190 28.44 15.83 -13.85
CA ARG A 190 29.39 16.92 -13.66
C ARG A 190 30.79 16.37 -13.32
N THR A 191 30.88 15.39 -12.43
CA THR A 191 32.15 14.75 -12.07
C THR A 191 32.78 14.04 -13.26
N GLU A 192 32.00 13.34 -14.09
CA GLU A 192 32.48 12.75 -15.34
C GLU A 192 33.04 13.81 -16.30
N CYS A 193 32.29 14.88 -16.55
CA CYS A 193 32.74 15.99 -17.40
C CYS A 193 33.98 16.70 -16.84
N GLU A 194 34.09 16.84 -15.52
CA GLU A 194 35.25 17.43 -14.86
C GLU A 194 36.48 16.52 -14.98
N ASN A 195 36.31 15.19 -14.86
CA ASN A 195 37.38 14.22 -15.10
C ASN A 195 37.85 14.26 -16.56
N ASP A 196 36.92 14.27 -17.52
CA ASP A 196 37.23 14.39 -18.95
C ASP A 196 37.96 15.70 -19.25
N PHE A 197 37.53 16.81 -18.64
CA PHE A 197 38.22 18.10 -18.79
C PHE A 197 39.67 18.04 -18.28
N VAL A 198 39.91 17.38 -17.14
CA VAL A 198 41.26 17.20 -16.60
C VAL A 198 42.13 16.34 -17.53
N LEU A 199 41.57 15.27 -18.11
CA LEU A 199 42.26 14.43 -19.08
C LEU A 199 42.61 15.20 -20.36
N ILE A 200 41.63 15.90 -20.95
CA ILE A 200 41.86 16.72 -22.14
C ILE A 200 42.91 17.80 -21.87
N LYS A 201 42.88 18.42 -20.69
CA LYS A 201 43.92 19.40 -20.31
C LYS A 201 45.31 18.77 -20.30
N LYS A 202 45.45 17.58 -19.70
CA LYS A 202 46.71 16.84 -19.70
C LYS A 202 47.17 16.53 -21.12
N ASP A 203 46.27 16.07 -21.99
CA ASP A 203 46.58 15.75 -23.39
C ASP A 203 46.99 17.00 -24.19
N VAL A 204 46.37 18.15 -23.91
CA VAL A 204 46.75 19.45 -24.49
C VAL A 204 48.14 19.88 -24.02
N ASP A 205 48.43 19.75 -22.71
CA ASP A 205 49.75 20.07 -22.16
C ASP A 205 50.83 19.14 -22.76
N GLU A 206 50.54 17.84 -22.91
CA GLU A 206 51.43 16.86 -23.55
C GLU A 206 51.67 17.18 -25.03
N ALA A 207 50.61 17.50 -25.78
CA ALA A 207 50.73 17.94 -27.17
C ALA A 207 51.53 19.24 -27.30
N TYR A 208 51.37 20.17 -26.37
CA TYR A 208 52.15 21.42 -26.33
C TYR A 208 53.64 21.15 -26.05
N MET A 209 53.96 20.28 -25.08
CA MET A 209 55.34 19.88 -24.81
C MET A 209 55.99 19.22 -26.03
N ASN A 210 55.29 18.31 -26.70
CA ASN A 210 55.76 17.68 -27.94
C ASN A 210 55.97 18.71 -29.06
N LYS A 211 55.07 19.68 -29.20
CA LYS A 211 55.21 20.78 -30.16
C LYS A 211 56.48 21.59 -29.88
N VAL A 212 56.69 22.00 -28.62
CA VAL A 212 57.88 22.78 -28.23
C VAL A 212 59.17 21.99 -28.47
N GLU A 213 59.18 20.69 -28.19
CA GLU A 213 60.33 19.83 -28.48
C GLU A 213 60.63 19.73 -29.99
N LEU A 214 59.58 19.60 -30.82
CA LEU A 214 59.72 19.59 -32.27
C LEU A 214 60.16 20.95 -32.82
N GLU A 215 59.67 22.05 -32.26
CA GLU A 215 60.11 23.41 -32.62
C GLU A 215 61.59 23.61 -32.29
N ALA A 216 62.06 23.15 -31.13
CA ALA A 216 63.48 23.19 -30.77
C ALA A 216 64.37 22.35 -31.71
N LYS A 217 63.90 21.16 -32.12
CA LYS A 217 64.61 20.33 -33.13
C LYS A 217 64.66 21.02 -34.49
N LEU A 218 63.57 21.69 -34.89
CA LEU A 218 63.51 22.44 -36.14
C LEU A 218 64.48 23.63 -36.11
N GLU A 219 64.52 24.38 -35.00
CA GLU A 219 65.47 25.49 -34.81
C GLU A 219 66.91 24.99 -34.86
N SER A 220 67.24 23.92 -34.13
CA SER A 220 68.57 23.30 -34.18
C SER A 220 68.98 22.85 -35.59
N LEU A 221 68.08 22.22 -36.34
CA LEU A 221 68.35 21.82 -37.74
C LEU A 221 68.49 23.04 -38.67
N THR A 222 67.75 24.11 -38.40
CA THR A 222 67.84 25.35 -39.17
C THR A 222 69.19 26.03 -38.93
N ASP A 223 69.65 26.06 -37.67
CA ASP A 223 70.97 26.57 -37.31
C ASP A 223 72.09 25.75 -37.96
N GLU A 224 71.98 24.41 -37.97
CA GLU A 224 72.92 23.54 -38.67
C GLU A 224 72.96 23.81 -40.18
N ILE A 225 71.80 23.98 -40.83
CA ILE A 225 71.71 24.35 -42.25
C ILE A 225 72.37 25.71 -42.50
N ASN A 226 72.13 26.70 -41.65
CA ASN A 226 72.71 28.03 -41.80
C ASN A 226 74.23 28.02 -41.59
N PHE A 227 74.71 27.23 -40.61
CA PHE A 227 76.14 27.03 -40.38
C PHE A 227 76.83 26.39 -41.58
N LEU A 228 76.24 25.32 -42.14
CA LEU A 228 76.76 24.67 -43.36
C LEU A 228 76.76 25.62 -44.56
N ARG A 229 75.72 26.44 -44.72
CA ARG A 229 75.67 27.48 -45.77
C ARG A 229 76.80 28.51 -45.61
N GLN A 230 77.03 29.00 -44.40
CA GLN A 230 78.14 29.93 -44.11
C GLN A 230 79.50 29.31 -44.41
N ILE A 231 79.72 28.05 -43.99
CA ILE A 231 80.95 27.31 -44.32
C ILE A 231 81.15 27.25 -45.82
N TYR A 232 80.14 26.82 -46.59
CA TYR A 232 80.29 26.69 -48.04
C TYR A 232 80.50 28.03 -48.73
N GLU A 233 79.91 29.11 -48.23
CA GLU A 233 80.13 30.46 -48.75
C GLU A 233 81.54 30.98 -48.44
N GLU A 234 82.09 30.65 -47.26
CA GLU A 234 83.47 30.94 -46.88
C GLU A 234 84.47 30.13 -47.71
N GLU A 235 84.26 28.82 -47.86
CA GLU A 235 85.09 27.94 -48.70
C GLU A 235 85.08 28.40 -50.16
N LEU A 236 83.91 28.76 -50.71
CA LEU A 236 83.81 29.32 -52.06
C LEU A 236 84.58 30.63 -52.20
N ARG A 237 84.53 31.50 -51.18
CA ARG A 237 85.28 32.76 -51.17
C ARG A 237 86.77 32.53 -51.07
N GLU A 238 87.21 31.59 -50.23
CA GLU A 238 88.61 31.20 -50.10
C GLU A 238 89.12 30.60 -51.41
N LEU A 239 88.37 29.68 -52.04
CA LEU A 239 88.71 29.13 -53.35
C LEU A 239 88.74 30.22 -54.44
N GLN A 240 87.81 31.18 -54.44
CA GLN A 240 87.87 32.33 -55.33
C GLN A 240 89.06 33.26 -55.02
N GLY A 241 89.44 33.40 -53.75
CA GLY A 241 90.64 34.10 -53.31
C GLY A 241 91.90 33.41 -53.83
N GLN A 242 92.01 32.10 -53.62
CA GLN A 242 93.10 31.27 -54.14
C GLN A 242 93.18 31.35 -55.67
N ILE A 243 92.07 31.31 -56.41
CA ILE A 243 92.05 31.47 -57.88
C ILE A 243 92.53 32.88 -58.30
N LYS A 244 92.18 33.93 -57.54
CA LYS A 244 92.64 35.31 -57.81
C LYS A 244 94.12 35.48 -57.46
N ASP A 245 94.57 34.93 -56.34
CA ASP A 245 95.94 35.03 -55.84
C ASP A 245 96.92 34.16 -56.66
N THR A 246 96.46 33.04 -57.21
CA THR A 246 97.23 32.24 -58.19
C THR A 246 97.20 32.80 -59.61
N SER A 247 96.39 33.84 -59.89
CA SER A 247 96.47 34.59 -61.16
C SER A 247 97.64 35.59 -61.22
N VAL A 248 98.44 35.67 -60.16
CA VAL A 248 99.73 36.38 -60.17
C VAL A 248 100.78 35.44 -60.76
N VAL A 249 101.29 35.81 -61.94
CA VAL A 249 102.52 35.23 -62.49
C VAL A 249 103.66 35.56 -61.52
N VAL A 250 104.00 34.59 -60.67
CA VAL A 250 105.16 34.67 -59.78
C VAL A 250 106.39 34.26 -60.57
N GLU A 251 107.15 35.24 -61.05
CA GLU A 251 108.55 35.03 -61.41
C GLU A 251 109.34 34.88 -60.11
N MET A 252 109.62 33.63 -59.79
CA MET A 252 110.31 33.23 -58.56
C MET A 252 111.82 33.40 -58.78
N ASP A 253 112.39 34.51 -58.32
CA ASP A 253 113.85 34.67 -58.26
C ASP A 253 114.41 33.90 -57.06
N ASN A 254 114.73 32.64 -57.32
CA ASN A 254 115.27 31.68 -56.37
C ASN A 254 116.79 31.81 -56.28
N SER A 255 117.29 32.82 -55.57
CA SER A 255 118.70 32.87 -55.19
C SER A 255 118.87 33.20 -53.71
N ARG A 256 118.47 32.25 -52.87
CA ARG A 256 119.04 32.11 -51.53
C ARG A 256 119.66 30.72 -51.44
N ASN A 257 120.84 30.64 -50.86
CA ASN A 257 121.50 29.39 -50.54
C ASN A 257 120.66 28.63 -49.50
N LEU A 258 119.72 27.84 -50.01
CA LEU A 258 118.93 26.95 -49.20
C LEU A 258 119.80 25.77 -48.79
N ASP A 259 119.89 25.54 -47.48
CA ASP A 259 120.47 24.34 -46.91
C ASP A 259 119.57 23.16 -47.29
N MET A 260 119.94 22.51 -48.41
CA MET A 260 119.14 21.46 -49.04
C MET A 260 118.91 20.27 -48.11
N ASP A 261 119.82 20.01 -47.18
CA ASP A 261 119.69 18.90 -46.25
C ASP A 261 118.64 19.19 -45.16
N SER A 262 118.59 20.43 -44.66
CA SER A 262 117.55 20.87 -43.71
C SER A 262 116.16 20.82 -44.33
N ILE A 263 116.00 21.28 -45.57
CA ILE A 263 114.69 21.28 -46.27
C ILE A 263 114.24 19.86 -46.60
N VAL A 264 115.15 19.00 -47.06
CA VAL A 264 114.81 17.59 -47.33
C VAL A 264 114.43 16.86 -46.04
N ALA A 265 115.07 17.17 -44.92
CA ALA A 265 114.69 16.65 -43.61
C ALA A 265 113.32 17.16 -43.15
N GLU A 266 113.04 18.45 -43.31
CA GLU A 266 111.74 19.05 -42.96
C GLU A 266 110.61 18.52 -43.85
N VAL A 267 110.82 18.41 -45.16
CA VAL A 267 109.85 17.80 -46.09
C VAL A 267 109.60 16.35 -45.72
N ARG A 268 110.63 15.56 -45.39
CA ARG A 268 110.43 14.18 -44.89
C ARG A 268 109.61 14.15 -43.60
N ALA A 269 109.92 15.01 -42.64
CA ALA A 269 109.18 15.09 -41.38
C ALA A 269 107.71 15.46 -41.62
N GLN A 270 107.42 16.39 -42.54
CA GLN A 270 106.04 16.74 -42.89
C GLN A 270 105.29 15.60 -43.60
N TYR A 271 105.95 14.86 -44.50
CA TYR A 271 105.32 13.68 -45.11
C TYR A 271 105.05 12.57 -44.10
N GLU A 272 105.97 12.37 -43.15
CA GLU A 272 105.79 11.42 -42.06
C GLU A 272 104.64 11.83 -41.14
N ASP A 273 104.54 13.11 -40.77
CA ASP A 273 103.44 13.66 -39.99
C ASP A 273 102.09 13.59 -40.71
N ILE A 274 102.04 13.90 -42.01
CA ILE A 274 100.81 13.80 -42.82
C ILE A 274 100.37 12.34 -42.94
N ALA A 275 101.29 11.41 -43.16
CA ALA A 275 100.99 9.99 -43.20
C ALA A 275 100.49 9.47 -41.84
N ASN A 276 101.11 9.92 -40.74
CA ASN A 276 100.68 9.57 -39.39
C ASN A 276 99.31 10.15 -39.04
N LYS A 277 99.02 11.40 -39.41
CA LYS A 277 97.70 12.03 -39.24
C LYS A 277 96.64 11.31 -40.05
N SER A 278 96.88 11.04 -41.34
CA SER A 278 95.95 10.32 -42.20
C SER A 278 95.62 8.92 -41.65
N ARG A 279 96.64 8.23 -41.13
CA ARG A 279 96.44 6.93 -40.46
C ARG A 279 95.61 7.06 -39.18
N ALA A 280 95.93 8.03 -38.32
CA ALA A 280 95.21 8.26 -37.07
C ALA A 280 93.74 8.66 -37.32
N GLU A 281 93.50 9.52 -38.31
CA GLU A 281 92.15 9.93 -38.73
C GLU A 281 91.34 8.76 -39.29
N ALA A 282 91.95 7.87 -40.08
CA ALA A 282 91.30 6.66 -40.54
C ALA A 282 90.95 5.73 -39.36
N GLU A 283 91.88 5.52 -38.43
CA GLU A 283 91.65 4.68 -37.24
C GLU A 283 90.56 5.25 -36.31
N THR A 284 90.52 6.57 -36.09
CA THR A 284 89.46 7.22 -35.30
C THR A 284 88.12 7.19 -36.03
N TRP A 285 88.11 7.38 -37.35
CA TRP A 285 86.89 7.27 -38.16
C TRP A 285 86.29 5.87 -38.10
N TYR A 286 87.10 4.82 -38.26
CA TYR A 286 86.65 3.43 -38.13
C TYR A 286 86.17 3.11 -36.71
N LYS A 287 86.87 3.56 -35.67
CA LYS A 287 86.42 3.40 -34.27
C LYS A 287 85.07 4.08 -34.03
N SER A 288 84.93 5.33 -34.47
CA SER A 288 83.68 6.08 -34.33
C SER A 288 82.52 5.38 -35.05
N LYS A 289 82.74 4.90 -36.28
CA LYS A 289 81.71 4.14 -37.02
C LYS A 289 81.35 2.82 -36.36
N TYR A 290 82.33 2.12 -35.79
CA TYR A 290 82.07 0.88 -35.05
C TYR A 290 81.28 1.15 -33.75
N GLU A 291 81.63 2.20 -33.01
CA GLU A 291 80.88 2.62 -31.81
C GLU A 291 79.46 3.07 -32.14
N GLU A 292 79.26 3.81 -33.22
CA GLU A 292 77.93 4.22 -33.70
C GLU A 292 77.07 2.98 -34.10
N MET A 293 77.67 2.02 -34.80
CA MET A 293 77.00 0.76 -35.13
C MET A 293 76.69 -0.09 -33.89
N GLN A 294 77.61 -0.15 -32.93
CA GLN A 294 77.43 -0.89 -31.68
C GLN A 294 76.34 -0.26 -30.80
N THR A 295 76.32 1.07 -30.69
CA THR A 295 75.30 1.79 -29.92
C THR A 295 73.93 1.71 -30.57
N SER A 296 73.82 1.84 -31.89
CA SER A 296 72.56 1.63 -32.61
C SER A 296 72.05 0.19 -32.49
N ALA A 297 72.92 -0.82 -32.63
CA ALA A 297 72.55 -2.23 -32.39
C ALA A 297 72.05 -2.48 -30.96
N THR A 298 72.66 -1.83 -29.96
CA THR A 298 72.23 -1.92 -28.56
C THR A 298 70.85 -1.28 -28.38
N ARG A 299 70.62 -0.08 -28.95
CA ARG A 299 69.31 0.59 -28.91
C ARG A 299 68.22 -0.26 -29.54
N TYR A 300 68.46 -0.83 -30.74
CA TYR A 300 67.48 -1.73 -31.36
C TYR A 300 67.20 -2.98 -30.51
N GLY A 301 68.20 -3.51 -29.81
CA GLY A 301 68.01 -4.60 -28.86
C GLY A 301 67.15 -4.22 -27.65
N ASP A 302 67.36 -3.02 -27.11
CA ASP A 302 66.59 -2.48 -25.99
C ASP A 302 65.14 -2.15 -26.40
N ASP A 303 64.93 -1.56 -27.57
CA ASP A 303 63.59 -1.28 -28.13
C ASP A 303 62.82 -2.58 -28.38
N LEU A 304 63.48 -3.60 -28.93
CA LEU A 304 62.88 -4.93 -29.11
C LEU A 304 62.51 -5.57 -27.77
N ARG A 305 63.33 -5.39 -26.74
CA ARG A 305 63.04 -5.89 -25.40
C ARG A 305 61.87 -5.13 -24.76
N SER A 306 61.83 -3.82 -24.93
CA SER A 306 60.76 -2.94 -24.44
C SER A 306 59.40 -3.30 -25.08
N THR A 307 59.35 -3.39 -26.40
CA THR A 307 58.15 -3.82 -27.14
C THR A 307 57.71 -5.22 -26.74
N LYS A 308 58.65 -6.16 -26.54
CA LYS A 308 58.32 -7.50 -26.03
C LYS A 308 57.72 -7.47 -24.62
N THR A 309 58.19 -6.60 -23.73
CA THR A 309 57.58 -6.43 -22.40
C THR A 309 56.18 -5.82 -22.48
N GLU A 310 55.98 -4.81 -23.34
CA GLU A 310 54.67 -4.20 -23.56
C GLU A 310 53.66 -5.21 -24.12
N ILE A 311 54.06 -6.02 -25.10
CA ILE A 311 53.23 -7.12 -25.63
C ILE A 311 52.85 -8.10 -24.51
N ALA A 312 53.77 -8.43 -23.60
CA ALA A 312 53.48 -9.33 -22.49
C ALA A 312 52.47 -8.71 -21.50
N ASP A 313 52.57 -7.42 -21.23
CA ASP A 313 51.65 -6.70 -20.34
C ASP A 313 50.26 -6.50 -20.96
N LEU A 314 50.19 -6.17 -22.25
CA LEU A 314 48.94 -6.16 -23.01
C LEU A 314 48.28 -7.54 -23.01
N ASN A 315 49.04 -8.61 -23.21
CA ASN A 315 48.50 -9.98 -23.09
C ASN A 315 47.95 -10.29 -21.69
N ARG A 316 48.63 -9.85 -20.62
CA ARG A 316 48.12 -10.00 -19.25
C ARG A 316 46.83 -9.20 -19.03
N MET A 317 46.74 -8.00 -19.60
CA MET A 317 45.54 -7.16 -19.54
C MET A 317 44.37 -7.82 -20.27
N ILE A 318 44.61 -8.35 -21.47
CA ILE A 318 43.62 -9.10 -22.25
C ILE A 318 43.08 -10.27 -21.42
N GLN A 319 43.95 -11.08 -20.82
CA GLN A 319 43.53 -12.22 -19.99
C GLN A 319 42.68 -11.79 -18.77
N ARG A 320 43.05 -10.68 -18.13
CA ARG A 320 42.25 -10.12 -17.02
C ARG A 320 40.86 -9.69 -17.50
N LEU A 321 40.79 -8.92 -18.57
CA LEU A 321 39.52 -8.47 -19.15
C LEU A 321 38.66 -9.66 -19.61
N GLN A 322 39.27 -10.69 -20.19
CA GLN A 322 38.59 -11.92 -20.56
C GLN A 322 37.94 -12.60 -19.33
N SER A 323 38.69 -12.71 -18.22
CA SER A 323 38.18 -13.29 -16.98
C SER A 323 37.07 -12.46 -16.34
N GLU A 324 37.14 -11.14 -16.45
CA GLU A 324 36.11 -10.23 -15.97
C GLU A 324 34.83 -10.35 -16.82
N ILE A 325 34.97 -10.43 -18.15
CA ILE A 325 33.86 -10.69 -19.07
C ILE A 325 33.16 -12.01 -18.72
N ASP A 326 33.93 -13.08 -18.49
CA ASP A 326 33.35 -14.39 -18.17
C ASP A 326 32.69 -14.41 -16.79
N SER A 327 33.26 -13.70 -15.81
CA SER A 327 32.64 -13.49 -14.49
C SER A 327 31.30 -12.75 -14.61
N VAL A 328 31.27 -11.62 -15.33
CA VAL A 328 30.04 -10.84 -15.55
C VAL A 328 28.99 -11.62 -16.35
N LYS A 329 29.40 -12.39 -17.36
CA LYS A 329 28.50 -13.31 -18.08
C LYS A 329 27.90 -14.35 -17.13
N GLY A 330 28.71 -14.92 -16.23
CA GLY A 330 28.24 -15.85 -15.20
C GLY A 330 27.23 -15.21 -14.25
N GLN A 331 27.49 -13.98 -13.80
CA GLN A 331 26.55 -13.20 -12.96
C GLN A 331 25.24 -12.92 -13.69
N ARG A 332 25.31 -12.51 -14.96
CA ARG A 332 24.11 -12.27 -15.79
C ARG A 332 23.28 -13.54 -15.93
N ALA A 333 23.89 -14.68 -16.26
CA ALA A 333 23.18 -15.95 -16.38
C ALA A 333 22.52 -16.37 -15.05
N ASN A 334 23.20 -16.13 -13.91
CA ASN A 334 22.64 -16.40 -12.59
C ASN A 334 21.43 -15.50 -12.28
N LEU A 335 21.50 -14.21 -12.61
CA LEU A 335 20.38 -13.28 -12.44
C LEU A 335 19.21 -13.63 -13.36
N GLU A 336 19.47 -13.98 -14.61
CA GLU A 336 18.44 -14.44 -15.56
C GLU A 336 17.72 -15.70 -15.02
N ASN A 337 18.46 -16.66 -14.45
CA ASN A 337 17.87 -17.84 -13.80
C ASN A 337 17.02 -17.47 -12.59
N GLN A 338 17.48 -16.54 -11.75
CA GLN A 338 16.70 -16.08 -10.58
C GLN A 338 15.42 -15.35 -10.99
N ILE A 339 15.46 -14.56 -12.06
CA ILE A 339 14.28 -13.90 -12.64
C ILE A 339 13.30 -14.97 -13.13
N ALA A 340 13.76 -15.94 -13.92
CA ALA A 340 12.92 -17.01 -14.42
C ALA A 340 12.26 -17.82 -13.29
N GLU A 341 13.01 -18.15 -12.22
CA GLU A 341 12.46 -18.86 -11.06
C GLU A 341 11.45 -18.01 -10.27
N ALA A 342 11.70 -16.71 -10.15
CA ALA A 342 10.76 -15.78 -9.52
C ALA A 342 9.47 -15.61 -10.33
N GLU A 343 9.57 -15.53 -11.65
CA GLU A 343 8.45 -15.50 -12.57
C GLU A 343 7.62 -16.79 -12.50
N GLU A 344 8.26 -17.96 -12.52
CA GLU A 344 7.59 -19.25 -12.39
C GLU A 344 6.86 -19.38 -11.04
N ARG A 345 7.52 -19.01 -9.93
CA ARG A 345 6.88 -18.98 -8.60
C ARG A 345 5.70 -18.01 -8.55
N GLY A 346 5.82 -16.84 -9.18
CA GLY A 346 4.75 -15.87 -9.30
C GLY A 346 3.56 -16.40 -10.09
N GLU A 347 3.82 -17.04 -11.23
CA GLU A 347 2.79 -17.64 -12.09
C GLU A 347 2.05 -18.77 -11.36
N MET A 348 2.77 -19.61 -10.62
CA MET A 348 2.21 -20.67 -9.78
C MET A 348 1.28 -20.09 -8.69
N ALA A 349 1.71 -19.04 -7.98
CA ALA A 349 0.89 -18.38 -6.96
C ALA A 349 -0.40 -17.76 -7.55
N VAL A 350 -0.32 -17.17 -8.74
CA VAL A 350 -1.49 -16.63 -9.45
C VAL A 350 -2.44 -17.76 -9.89
N LYS A 351 -1.91 -18.89 -10.38
CA LYS A 351 -2.72 -20.07 -10.74
C LYS A 351 -3.47 -20.61 -9.52
N ASP A 352 -2.81 -20.73 -8.37
CA ASP A 352 -3.42 -21.19 -7.13
C ASP A 352 -4.52 -20.24 -6.63
N ALA A 353 -4.24 -18.93 -6.60
CA ALA A 353 -5.24 -17.92 -6.24
C ALA A 353 -6.47 -17.97 -7.17
N LYS A 354 -6.26 -18.14 -8.49
CA LYS A 354 -7.35 -18.32 -9.47
C LYS A 354 -8.13 -19.61 -9.28
N LEU A 355 -7.49 -20.70 -8.85
CA LEU A 355 -8.19 -21.93 -8.47
C LEU A 355 -9.06 -21.68 -7.24
N ARG A 356 -8.49 -21.02 -6.21
CA ARG A 356 -9.20 -20.73 -4.97
C ARG A 356 -10.42 -19.84 -5.16
N ILE A 357 -10.32 -18.83 -6.04
CA ILE A 357 -11.46 -17.98 -6.42
C ILE A 357 -12.57 -18.83 -7.04
N ARG A 358 -12.23 -19.70 -8.01
CA ARG A 358 -13.22 -20.58 -8.66
C ARG A 358 -13.92 -21.51 -7.66
N ASP A 359 -13.17 -22.12 -6.74
CA ASP A 359 -13.75 -22.98 -5.70
C ASP A 359 -14.74 -22.23 -4.79
N LEU A 360 -14.43 -20.96 -4.46
CA LEU A 360 -15.30 -20.10 -3.66
C LEU A 360 -16.54 -19.66 -4.44
N GLU A 361 -16.41 -19.35 -5.73
CA GLU A 361 -17.53 -19.05 -6.62
C GLU A 361 -18.48 -20.25 -6.73
N ASP A 362 -17.95 -21.46 -6.89
CA ASP A 362 -18.72 -22.70 -6.94
C ASP A 362 -19.40 -23.01 -5.59
N ALA A 363 -18.74 -22.74 -4.47
CA ALA A 363 -19.34 -22.87 -3.14
C ALA A 363 -20.47 -21.86 -2.93
N LEU A 364 -20.29 -20.61 -3.36
CA LEU A 364 -21.32 -19.56 -3.32
C LEU A 364 -22.53 -19.96 -4.17
N GLN A 365 -22.30 -20.48 -5.37
CA GLN A 365 -23.37 -20.91 -6.25
C GLN A 365 -24.17 -22.09 -5.66
N ARG A 366 -23.49 -23.07 -5.05
CA ARG A 366 -24.14 -24.15 -4.30
C ARG A 366 -24.98 -23.62 -3.13
N ALA A 367 -24.44 -22.71 -2.34
CA ALA A 367 -25.17 -22.11 -1.21
C ALA A 367 -26.42 -21.33 -1.68
N LYS A 368 -26.35 -20.61 -2.80
CA LYS A 368 -27.52 -19.95 -3.42
C LYS A 368 -28.58 -20.95 -3.85
N GLN A 369 -28.18 -22.06 -4.48
CA GLN A 369 -29.09 -23.13 -4.87
C GLN A 369 -29.76 -23.78 -3.66
N ASP A 370 -29.01 -24.02 -2.58
CA ASP A 370 -29.53 -24.56 -1.33
C ASP A 370 -30.53 -23.61 -0.66
N MET A 371 -30.24 -22.32 -0.61
CA MET A 371 -31.17 -21.31 -0.11
C MET A 371 -32.46 -21.27 -0.94
N ALA A 372 -32.36 -21.29 -2.27
CA ALA A 372 -33.52 -21.33 -3.15
C ALA A 372 -34.35 -22.62 -2.97
N ARG A 373 -33.71 -23.75 -2.66
CA ARG A 373 -34.39 -24.99 -2.29
C ARG A 373 -35.12 -24.86 -0.95
N GLN A 374 -34.46 -24.35 0.09
CA GLN A 374 -35.09 -24.14 1.39
C GLN A 374 -36.32 -23.23 1.30
N ILE A 375 -36.25 -22.13 0.53
CA ILE A 375 -37.39 -21.24 0.31
C ILE A 375 -38.59 -22.00 -0.29
N ARG A 376 -38.34 -22.88 -1.27
CA ARG A 376 -39.40 -23.72 -1.86
C ARG A 376 -39.99 -24.68 -0.83
N GLU A 377 -39.16 -25.37 -0.06
CA GLU A 377 -39.60 -26.28 1.00
C GLU A 377 -40.41 -25.56 2.08
N TYR A 378 -40.00 -24.36 2.49
CA TYR A 378 -40.76 -23.52 3.42
C TYR A 378 -42.11 -23.07 2.86
N GLN A 379 -42.16 -22.69 1.57
CA GLN A 379 -43.41 -22.32 0.92
C GLN A 379 -44.38 -23.51 0.83
N GLU A 380 -43.87 -24.70 0.50
CA GLU A 380 -44.66 -25.93 0.49
C GLU A 380 -45.21 -26.27 1.89
N LEU A 381 -44.38 -26.16 2.92
CA LEU A 381 -44.80 -26.38 4.31
C LEU A 381 -45.85 -25.35 4.77
N MET A 382 -45.69 -24.08 4.39
CA MET A 382 -46.68 -23.04 4.64
C MET A 382 -48.02 -23.37 3.97
N ASN A 383 -48.00 -23.83 2.72
CA ASN A 383 -49.20 -24.23 2.00
C ASN A 383 -49.92 -25.39 2.72
N VAL A 384 -49.18 -26.40 3.21
CA VAL A 384 -49.75 -27.50 4.01
C VAL A 384 -50.35 -26.98 5.31
N LYS A 385 -49.66 -26.06 6.00
CA LYS A 385 -50.17 -25.44 7.23
C LYS A 385 -51.49 -24.71 6.99
N LEU A 386 -51.59 -23.93 5.91
CA LEU A 386 -52.83 -23.23 5.54
C LEU A 386 -53.96 -24.21 5.20
N ALA A 387 -53.67 -25.31 4.51
CA ALA A 387 -54.66 -26.37 4.26
C ALA A 387 -55.17 -26.99 5.57
N LEU A 388 -54.27 -27.31 6.50
CA LEU A 388 -54.62 -27.84 7.82
C LEU A 388 -55.44 -26.84 8.66
N ASP A 389 -55.12 -25.54 8.62
CA ASP A 389 -55.93 -24.52 9.30
C ASP A 389 -57.36 -24.47 8.75
N ILE A 390 -57.51 -24.59 7.42
CA ILE A 390 -58.83 -24.66 6.77
C ILE A 390 -59.56 -25.91 7.25
N GLU A 391 -58.91 -27.08 7.27
CA GLU A 391 -59.50 -28.32 7.78
C GLU A 391 -59.96 -28.16 9.23
N ILE A 392 -59.12 -27.62 10.13
CA ILE A 392 -59.47 -27.36 11.53
C ILE A 392 -60.66 -26.40 11.62
N ALA A 393 -60.68 -25.32 10.83
CA ALA A 393 -61.79 -24.39 10.80
C ALA A 393 -63.09 -25.06 10.33
N THR A 394 -63.01 -25.95 9.32
CA THR A 394 -64.17 -26.73 8.86
C THR A 394 -64.63 -27.73 9.92
N TYR A 395 -63.73 -28.43 10.60
CA TYR A 395 -64.07 -29.34 11.70
C TYR A 395 -64.72 -28.60 12.86
N ARG A 396 -64.19 -27.43 13.25
CA ARG A 396 -64.81 -26.56 14.27
C ARG A 396 -66.22 -26.14 13.88
N LYS A 397 -66.43 -25.71 12.62
CA LYS A 397 -67.75 -25.31 12.12
C LYS A 397 -68.76 -26.47 12.10
N LEU A 398 -68.32 -27.68 11.77
CA LEU A 398 -69.17 -28.88 11.83
C LEU A 398 -69.54 -29.24 13.28
N LEU A 399 -68.58 -29.11 14.21
CA LEU A 399 -68.81 -29.31 15.64
C LEU A 399 -69.76 -28.25 16.21
N GLU A 400 -69.58 -26.97 15.88
CA GLU A 400 -70.49 -25.87 16.25
C GLU A 400 -71.90 -26.12 15.69
N GLY A 401 -72.03 -26.58 14.43
CA GLY A 401 -73.33 -26.93 13.85
C GLY A 401 -74.02 -28.14 14.50
N GLU A 402 -73.26 -29.08 15.05
CA GLU A 402 -73.76 -30.19 15.85
C GLU A 402 -74.20 -29.72 17.25
N GLU A 403 -73.41 -28.87 17.91
CA GLU A 403 -73.78 -28.23 19.18
C GLU A 403 -75.04 -27.37 19.02
N ASP A 404 -75.18 -26.63 17.93
CA ASP A 404 -76.37 -25.86 17.58
C ASP A 404 -77.59 -26.77 17.39
N ARG A 405 -77.44 -27.93 16.74
CA ARG A 405 -78.53 -28.91 16.60
C ARG A 405 -78.93 -29.55 17.92
N ILE A 406 -77.98 -29.79 18.83
CA ILE A 406 -78.26 -30.30 20.18
C ILE A 406 -78.90 -29.20 21.05
N ALA A 407 -78.44 -27.96 20.93
CA ALA A 407 -78.99 -26.80 21.64
C ALA A 407 -80.41 -26.44 21.17
N THR A 408 -80.69 -26.56 19.87
CA THR A 408 -82.03 -26.33 19.28
C THR A 408 -82.94 -27.55 19.33
N GLY A 409 -82.40 -28.75 19.51
CA GLY A 409 -83.15 -30.00 19.66
C GLY A 409 -83.98 -30.11 20.96
N ILE A 410 -83.75 -29.25 21.96
CA ILE A 410 -84.52 -29.23 23.22
C ILE A 410 -85.65 -28.17 23.21
N GLN A 411 -85.72 -27.28 22.23
CA GLN A 411 -86.82 -26.30 22.11
C GLN A 411 -87.28 -26.12 20.65
N SER A 412 -88.08 -27.08 20.16
CA SER A 412 -88.87 -26.85 18.94
C SER A 412 -90.12 -27.73 18.87
N ILE A 413 -91.14 -27.39 19.65
CA ILE A 413 -92.53 -27.52 19.21
C ILE A 413 -93.22 -26.19 19.51
N ASN A 414 -93.35 -25.32 18.50
CA ASN A 414 -94.63 -24.64 18.27
C ASN A 414 -94.72 -23.98 16.90
N ILE A 415 -95.92 -24.12 16.38
CA ILE A 415 -96.40 -23.97 15.02
C ILE A 415 -96.91 -22.54 14.77
N SER A 416 -96.63 -22.03 13.56
CA SER A 416 -97.41 -21.02 12.81
C SER A 416 -97.58 -19.61 13.41
N LYS A 417 -97.13 -18.58 12.67
CA LYS A 417 -98.05 -17.81 11.81
C LYS A 417 -97.35 -16.83 10.88
N GLN A 418 -97.87 -16.88 9.67
CA GLN A 418 -97.73 -16.06 8.48
C GLN A 418 -97.85 -14.55 8.75
N SER A 419 -96.92 -13.76 8.18
CA SER A 419 -97.19 -12.36 7.85
C SER A 419 -96.36 -11.95 6.64
N CYS A 420 -97.05 -11.77 5.51
CA CYS A 420 -96.53 -11.22 4.28
C CYS A 420 -96.28 -9.71 4.45
N LYS A 421 -95.09 -9.24 4.08
CA LYS A 421 -94.88 -7.87 3.61
C LYS A 421 -94.09 -7.91 2.31
N TYR A 422 -94.75 -7.43 1.26
CA TYR A 422 -94.22 -7.10 -0.04
C TYR A 422 -93.16 -5.98 0.05
N MET A 423 -92.08 -6.08 -0.71
CA MET A 423 -91.58 -5.05 -1.65
C MET A 423 -90.38 -5.63 -2.45
N PRO A 424 -90.10 -5.10 -3.67
CA PRO A 424 -89.74 -5.93 -4.83
C PRO A 424 -88.25 -5.99 -5.20
N SER A 425 -88.03 -6.93 -6.11
CA SER A 425 -86.82 -7.44 -6.77
C SER A 425 -85.85 -6.44 -7.41
N SER A 426 -84.59 -6.90 -7.53
CA SER A 426 -83.78 -7.16 -8.76
C SER A 426 -82.29 -6.83 -8.45
N HIS A 427 -81.23 -7.53 -8.85
CA HIS A 427 -80.91 -8.33 -10.05
C HIS A 427 -79.79 -9.36 -9.77
N HIS A 428 -79.93 -10.53 -10.39
CA HIS A 428 -78.92 -11.40 -11.03
C HIS A 428 -77.54 -11.65 -10.39
N LEU A 429 -77.36 -12.89 -9.92
CA LEU A 429 -76.18 -13.71 -10.24
C LEU A 429 -76.58 -14.71 -11.32
N ALA A 430 -75.74 -14.89 -12.33
CA ALA A 430 -75.68 -16.12 -13.09
C ALA A 430 -74.27 -16.30 -13.67
N ASP A 431 -73.63 -17.36 -13.17
CA ASP A 431 -72.94 -18.40 -13.94
C ASP A 431 -71.73 -17.99 -14.80
N THR A 432 -70.61 -18.71 -14.81
CA THR A 432 -70.57 -20.14 -15.10
C THR A 432 -69.20 -20.76 -14.75
N PHE A 433 -69.26 -22.05 -14.51
CA PHE A 433 -68.26 -22.99 -14.03
C PHE A 433 -67.42 -23.60 -15.18
N VAL A 434 -66.15 -23.95 -14.89
CA VAL A 434 -65.24 -24.97 -15.52
C VAL A 434 -64.58 -24.72 -16.89
N LYS A 435 -63.24 -24.64 -16.90
CA LYS A 435 -62.39 -25.71 -17.45
C LYS A 435 -60.92 -25.59 -17.04
N ILE A 436 -60.42 -26.66 -16.46
CA ILE A 436 -59.02 -26.91 -16.09
C ILE A 436 -58.27 -27.53 -17.29
N LYS A 437 -56.96 -27.21 -17.35
CA LYS A 437 -55.80 -27.97 -17.86
C LYS A 437 -55.18 -27.58 -19.23
N PRO A 438 -53.88 -27.87 -19.43
CA PRO A 438 -52.81 -26.86 -19.57
C PRO A 438 -52.08 -27.01 -20.91
N CYS A 439 -51.21 -26.06 -21.30
CA CYS A 439 -50.20 -26.33 -22.33
C CYS A 439 -48.98 -25.41 -22.21
N VAL A 440 -47.87 -25.98 -22.66
CA VAL A 440 -46.47 -25.61 -22.51
C VAL A 440 -46.05 -24.72 -23.71
N PHE A 441 -45.18 -23.71 -23.47
CA PHE A 441 -44.24 -22.95 -24.35
C PHE A 441 -44.39 -22.98 -25.90
N PRO A 442 -44.04 -21.90 -26.69
CA PRO A 442 -42.72 -21.23 -26.60
C PRO A 442 -42.63 -19.72 -26.97
N LEU A 443 -41.40 -19.20 -26.77
CA LEU A 443 -40.80 -17.92 -27.19
C LEU A 443 -41.23 -17.37 -28.58
N LEU A 444 -41.39 -16.03 -28.71
CA LEU A 444 -40.55 -15.07 -29.49
C LEU A 444 -41.33 -13.77 -29.84
N PHE A 445 -40.60 -12.71 -30.23
CA PHE A 445 -40.94 -11.30 -30.57
C PHE A 445 -40.86 -10.31 -29.38
N CYS A 446 -39.87 -9.42 -29.25
CA CYS A 446 -39.29 -8.38 -30.14
C CYS A 446 -40.25 -7.22 -30.44
N GLY A 447 -39.93 -6.03 -29.91
CA GLY A 447 -40.63 -4.77 -30.20
C GLY A 447 -40.22 -3.63 -29.25
N ALA A 448 -39.31 -2.79 -29.71
CA ALA A 448 -38.71 -1.66 -29.01
C ALA A 448 -39.67 -0.48 -28.75
N PHE A 449 -39.42 0.30 -27.69
CA PHE A 449 -39.74 1.73 -27.65
C PHE A 449 -38.64 2.50 -26.90
N LYS A 450 -38.14 3.57 -27.54
CA LYS A 450 -37.13 4.53 -27.08
C LYS A 450 -37.71 5.45 -26.01
N THR A 451 -36.88 6.00 -25.11
CA THR A 451 -36.52 7.45 -25.02
C THR A 451 -35.53 7.73 -23.87
N SER A 452 -34.59 8.62 -24.16
CA SER A 452 -33.50 9.25 -23.39
C SER A 452 -33.53 9.29 -21.85
N MET A 453 -32.33 9.22 -21.25
CA MET A 453 -31.78 10.27 -20.36
C MET A 453 -30.29 10.00 -20.03
N ILE A 454 -29.44 10.95 -20.42
CA ILE A 454 -28.32 11.59 -19.70
C ILE A 454 -27.18 10.72 -19.11
N PHE A 455 -25.97 11.01 -19.60
CA PHE A 455 -24.64 10.66 -19.08
C PHE A 455 -24.44 11.06 -17.60
N ILE A 456 -23.73 10.21 -16.84
CA ILE A 456 -22.55 10.54 -16.01
C ILE A 456 -21.80 9.21 -15.80
N GLY A 457 -20.53 9.18 -16.20
CA GLY A 457 -19.68 7.99 -16.12
C GLY A 457 -18.93 7.85 -14.80
N TYR A 458 -18.52 6.62 -14.48
CA TYR A 458 -17.29 6.31 -13.76
C TYR A 458 -16.78 4.94 -14.24
N GLY A 459 -15.49 4.91 -14.62
CA GLY A 459 -14.78 3.73 -15.07
C GLY A 459 -14.47 2.77 -13.92
N SER A 460 -14.54 1.48 -14.21
CA SER A 460 -14.22 0.38 -13.30
C SER A 460 -12.89 -0.23 -13.72
N GLY A 461 -11.84 0.03 -12.93
CA GLY A 461 -10.52 -0.58 -13.08
C GLY A 461 -10.35 -1.71 -12.07
N TYR A 462 -10.13 -2.92 -12.56
CA TYR A 462 -9.76 -4.10 -11.78
C TYR A 462 -8.30 -3.98 -11.31
N GLY A 463 -8.04 -4.28 -10.04
CA GLY A 463 -6.69 -4.40 -9.49
C GLY A 463 -6.70 -5.24 -8.20
N GLY A 464 -6.48 -6.55 -8.35
CA GLY A 464 -6.33 -7.48 -7.24
C GLY A 464 -4.89 -7.46 -6.70
N GLY A 465 -4.74 -7.15 -5.42
CA GLY A 465 -3.49 -7.26 -4.69
C GLY A 465 -3.34 -8.66 -4.08
N TYR A 466 -2.28 -9.35 -4.47
CA TYR A 466 -1.77 -10.57 -3.85
C TYR A 466 -0.86 -10.17 -2.68
N SER A 467 -1.17 -10.64 -1.47
CA SER A 467 -0.20 -10.69 -0.37
C SER A 467 0.00 -12.14 0.04
N GLY A 468 1.20 -12.63 -0.18
CA GLY A 468 1.68 -13.94 0.26
C GLY A 468 2.98 -13.75 0.99
N SER A 469 2.95 -14.01 2.29
CA SER A 469 4.10 -14.04 3.19
C SER A 469 4.94 -15.31 2.96
N ASN A 470 6.26 -15.25 3.19
CA ASN A 470 6.90 -15.83 4.39
C ASN A 470 8.42 -16.11 4.23
N TYR A 471 9.09 -16.19 5.40
CA TYR A 471 10.32 -16.90 5.80
C TYR A 471 11.62 -16.59 5.01
N SER A 472 12.81 -16.41 5.61
CA SER A 472 13.36 -17.03 6.81
C SER A 472 14.66 -16.34 7.28
N SER A 473 15.01 -16.60 8.54
CA SER A 473 16.38 -16.79 9.08
C SER A 473 17.48 -15.74 8.87
N GLY A 474 17.87 -15.11 9.98
CA GLY A 474 19.22 -15.33 10.53
C GLY A 474 20.35 -14.36 10.14
N SER A 475 20.73 -13.56 11.14
CA SER A 475 22.11 -13.19 11.52
C SER A 475 22.86 -12.12 10.71
N GLY A 476 23.31 -11.08 11.44
CA GLY A 476 24.63 -10.50 11.20
C GLY A 476 24.71 -8.97 10.99
N TYR A 477 25.14 -8.29 12.06
CA TYR A 477 26.01 -7.11 12.09
C TYR A 477 25.52 -5.72 11.62
N GLY A 478 25.75 -4.75 12.51
CA GLY A 478 25.96 -3.32 12.23
C GLY A 478 24.66 -2.54 12.03
N GLY A 479 24.26 -1.59 12.87
CA GLY A 479 25.05 -0.51 13.45
C GLY A 479 24.27 0.77 13.16
N GLY A 480 23.39 1.17 14.08
CA GLY A 480 22.58 2.37 13.94
C GLY A 480 23.42 3.63 14.08
N SER A 481 23.40 4.48 13.06
CA SER A 481 23.93 5.84 13.14
C SER A 481 22.88 6.78 13.72
N THR A 482 23.03 7.06 15.01
CA THR A 482 22.35 8.16 15.69
C THR A 482 23.02 9.48 15.28
N SER A 483 22.22 10.44 14.82
CA SER A 483 22.62 11.79 14.45
C SER A 483 23.14 12.59 15.65
N ASN A 484 24.42 12.99 15.63
CA ASN A 484 24.99 13.97 16.56
C ASN A 484 25.05 15.35 15.90
N VAL A 485 24.37 16.32 16.51
CA VAL A 485 24.49 17.76 16.22
C VAL A 485 25.89 18.23 16.61
N THR A 486 26.64 18.78 15.66
CA THR A 486 27.97 19.39 15.92
C THR A 486 27.84 20.91 15.90
N THR A 487 28.14 21.56 17.03
CA THR A 487 28.26 23.02 17.15
C THR A 487 29.58 23.47 16.53
N GLN A 488 29.55 24.37 15.53
CA GLN A 488 30.75 24.89 14.87
C GLN A 488 31.27 26.14 15.59
N ASN A 489 32.51 26.11 16.10
CA ASN A 489 33.26 27.32 16.43
C ASN A 489 34.11 27.73 15.23
N LYS A 490 33.88 28.95 14.70
CA LYS A 490 34.65 29.54 13.61
C LYS A 490 35.83 30.31 14.20
N LYS A 491 37.05 30.03 13.74
CA LYS A 491 38.21 30.92 13.94
C LYS A 491 38.69 31.44 12.59
N SER A 492 38.87 32.75 12.47
CA SER A 492 39.41 33.40 11.27
C SER A 492 40.91 33.62 11.41
N VAL A 493 41.69 33.16 10.43
CA VAL A 493 43.14 33.43 10.34
C VAL A 493 43.36 34.41 9.20
N VAL A 494 44.09 35.49 9.45
CA VAL A 494 44.46 36.49 8.44
C VAL A 494 45.93 36.30 8.07
N ILE A 495 46.19 36.04 6.78
CA ILE A 495 47.55 35.85 6.27
C ILE A 495 47.93 37.09 5.48
N LYS A 496 49.01 37.77 5.91
CA LYS A 496 49.60 38.88 5.18
C LYS A 496 50.76 38.37 4.35
N MET A 497 50.62 38.51 3.03
CA MET A 497 51.71 38.29 2.08
C MET A 497 52.25 39.67 1.67
N ILE A 498 53.57 39.86 1.78
CA ILE A 498 54.25 41.08 1.30
C ILE A 498 55.14 40.68 0.12
N GLU A 499 54.81 41.16 -1.08
CA GLU A 499 55.63 40.99 -2.28
C GLU A 499 56.52 42.21 -2.50
N THR A 500 57.82 41.98 -2.75
CA THR A 500 58.74 43.00 -3.29
C THR A 500 58.77 42.90 -4.82
N LYS A 501 59.25 43.95 -5.49
CA LYS A 501 59.09 44.17 -6.95
C LYS A 501 59.75 43.13 -7.86
N ASP A 502 60.53 42.19 -7.30
CA ASP A 502 61.19 41.11 -8.04
C ASP A 502 60.53 39.73 -7.85
N GLY A 503 59.27 39.69 -7.40
CA GLY A 503 58.44 38.47 -7.44
C GLY A 503 58.85 37.33 -6.51
N LYS A 504 59.78 37.56 -5.57
CA LYS A 504 60.21 36.57 -4.59
C LYS A 504 59.57 36.85 -3.23
N VAL A 505 58.72 35.94 -2.77
CA VAL A 505 58.00 36.03 -1.49
C VAL A 505 58.99 35.84 -0.33
N VAL A 506 59.09 36.82 0.57
CA VAL A 506 59.93 36.75 1.77
C VAL A 506 59.04 36.99 2.99
N SER A 507 58.86 35.94 3.78
CA SER A 507 58.19 35.83 5.10
C SER A 507 56.67 35.62 5.14
N GLU A 508 56.28 34.53 5.81
CA GLU A 508 54.94 34.21 6.32
C GLU A 508 54.87 34.66 7.79
N THR A 509 53.91 35.50 8.16
CA THR A 509 53.53 35.68 9.57
C THR A 509 52.04 35.41 9.72
N SER A 510 51.71 34.38 10.50
CA SER A 510 50.35 34.03 10.89
C SER A 510 50.03 34.68 12.23
N GLU A 511 49.18 35.70 12.25
CA GLU A 511 48.56 36.19 13.49
C GLU A 511 47.19 35.52 13.65
N VAL A 512 47.02 34.81 14.76
CA VAL A 512 45.72 34.30 15.20
C VAL A 512 45.06 35.42 15.98
N VAL A 513 43.99 36.01 15.43
CA VAL A 513 43.14 36.93 16.18
C VAL A 513 42.08 36.07 16.85
N ASP A 514 42.17 35.93 18.18
CA ASP A 514 41.07 35.42 19.00
C ASP A 514 40.08 36.58 19.20
N ASP A 515 38.87 36.45 18.68
CA ASP A 515 37.71 37.27 19.06
C ASP A 515 36.89 36.55 20.14
#